data_AF-A0A2E8TNH7-F1
#
_entry.id   AF-A0A2E8TNH7-F1
#
_cell.length_a   1.000
_cell.length_b   1.000
_cell.length_c   1.000
_cell.angle_alpha   90.00
_cell.angle_beta   90.00
_cell.angle_gamma   90.00
#
_symmetry.space_group_name_H-M   'P 1'
#
loop_
_entity.id
_entity.type
_entity.pdbx_description
1 polymer ?
#
loop_
_entity_poly.entity_id
_entity_poly.type
_entity_poly.pdbx_seq_one_letter_code
_entity_poly.pdbx_strand_id
1 'polypeptide(L)'
;MLNVGPTGTMVFDPAVIKVSPGDTLNFEVTDLAHNSATIPNMTPAGSDGWKGLMNENFSVKLETEGVYVYQCDPHLMMAMVGIVQVGDAVNLEDVKKNSENLKKNFVMNTDRLDSYLSQL
;
A
#
# COMPACT_ATOMS: atom_id res chain seq x y z
N MET A 1 -1.15 0.86 11.52
CA MET A 1 -0.24 1.89 10.97
C MET A 1 0.70 2.31 12.08
N LEU A 2 2.00 2.14 11.88
CA LEU A 2 2.98 2.15 12.96
C LEU A 2 4.18 3.05 12.65
N ASN A 3 4.68 3.72 13.68
CA ASN A 3 5.98 4.40 13.66
C ASN A 3 7.12 3.39 13.60
N VAL A 4 6.99 2.27 14.31
CA VAL A 4 7.95 1.15 14.33
C VAL A 4 7.18 -0.16 14.31
N GLY A 5 7.53 -1.05 13.38
CA GLY A 5 6.96 -2.39 13.29
C GLY A 5 8.01 -3.43 12.86
N PRO A 6 7.59 -4.67 12.58
CA PRO A 6 8.50 -5.78 12.25
C PRO A 6 9.39 -5.52 11.03
N THR A 7 8.93 -4.69 10.09
CA THR A 7 9.63 -4.35 8.83
C THR A 7 10.36 -3.00 8.88
N GLY A 8 10.54 -2.43 10.09
CA GLY A 8 11.30 -1.21 10.34
C GLY A 8 10.42 -0.02 10.74
N THR A 9 10.86 1.19 10.39
CA THR A 9 10.14 2.43 10.73
C THR A 9 9.16 2.86 9.65
N MET A 10 8.09 3.53 10.07
CA MET A 10 6.99 4.03 9.23
C MET A 10 6.45 2.93 8.31
N VAL A 11 5.66 2.03 8.89
CA VAL A 11 5.22 0.80 8.23
C VAL A 11 3.72 0.55 8.40
N PHE A 12 3.14 -0.07 7.38
CA PHE A 12 1.91 -0.84 7.53
C PHE A 12 2.28 -2.25 8.01
N ASP A 13 1.47 -2.83 8.90
CA ASP A 13 1.66 -4.18 9.40
C ASP A 13 0.31 -4.93 9.41
N PRO A 14 0.17 -6.04 8.65
CA PRO A 14 1.12 -6.52 7.66
C PRO A 14 1.30 -5.51 6.50
N ALA A 15 2.50 -5.50 5.89
CA ALA A 15 2.81 -4.61 4.77
C ALA A 15 2.38 -5.17 3.40
N VAL A 16 2.24 -6.50 3.31
CA VAL A 16 1.73 -7.21 2.14
C VAL A 16 0.63 -8.13 2.62
N ILE A 17 -0.55 -8.07 1.99
CA ILE A 17 -1.68 -8.93 2.32
C ILE A 17 -2.35 -9.44 1.04
N LYS A 18 -2.79 -10.69 1.05
CA LYS A 18 -3.58 -11.30 -0.02
C LYS A 18 -5.01 -11.52 0.49
N VAL A 19 -5.99 -11.08 -0.27
CA VAL A 19 -7.42 -11.12 0.08
C VAL A 19 -8.24 -11.55 -1.13
N SER A 20 -9.52 -11.87 -0.91
CA SER A 20 -10.45 -12.20 -1.99
C SER A 20 -11.29 -10.99 -2.41
N PRO A 21 -11.76 -10.93 -3.67
CA PRO A 21 -12.76 -9.93 -4.07
C PRO A 21 -13.97 -9.93 -3.12
N GLY A 22 -14.37 -8.75 -2.68
CA GLY A 22 -15.45 -8.53 -1.71
C GLY A 22 -14.97 -8.40 -0.26
N ASP A 23 -13.73 -8.75 0.06
CA ASP A 23 -13.16 -8.57 1.40
C ASP A 23 -13.03 -7.08 1.77
N THR A 24 -12.98 -6.82 3.07
CA THR A 24 -12.81 -5.46 3.61
C THR A 24 -11.46 -5.33 4.32
N LEU A 25 -10.67 -4.37 3.87
CA LEU A 25 -9.41 -4.00 4.51
C LEU A 25 -9.66 -2.90 5.53
N ASN A 26 -9.24 -3.12 6.78
CA ASN A 26 -9.35 -2.14 7.86
C ASN A 26 -7.99 -1.49 8.10
N PHE A 27 -7.94 -0.17 8.00
CA PHE A 27 -6.77 0.61 8.35
C PHE A 27 -6.93 1.14 9.77
N GLU A 28 -6.07 0.67 10.67
CA GLU A 28 -6.03 1.12 12.06
C GLU A 28 -4.84 2.05 12.30
N VAL A 29 -5.11 3.23 12.84
CA VAL A 29 -4.14 4.22 13.31
C VAL A 29 -3.71 3.81 14.72
N THR A 30 -2.71 2.94 14.79
CA THR A 30 -2.13 2.52 16.07
C THR A 30 -1.23 3.62 16.65
N ASP A 31 -0.41 4.22 15.80
CA ASP A 31 0.34 5.44 16.09
C ASP A 31 -0.27 6.63 15.35
N LEU A 32 -0.15 7.84 15.91
CA LEU A 32 -0.59 9.07 15.24
C LEU A 32 0.35 9.48 14.11
N ALA A 33 -0.12 10.43 13.29
CA ALA A 33 0.47 11.01 12.09
C ALA A 33 0.47 10.09 10.86
N HIS A 34 -0.51 9.19 10.76
CA HIS A 34 -0.64 8.26 9.63
C HIS A 34 -1.98 8.36 8.91
N ASN A 35 -1.95 8.05 7.61
CA ASN A 35 -3.10 7.79 6.76
C ASN A 35 -2.76 6.67 5.76
N SER A 36 -3.72 6.29 4.93
CA SER A 36 -3.52 5.36 3.81
C SER A 36 -4.24 5.88 2.57
N ALA A 37 -3.54 5.91 1.43
CA ALA A 37 -4.07 6.32 0.15
C ALA A 37 -3.48 5.47 -0.99
N THR A 38 -4.31 5.06 -1.94
CA THR A 38 -3.83 4.40 -3.16
C THR A 38 -2.98 5.31 -4.01
N ILE A 39 -1.99 4.73 -4.68
CA ILE A 39 -1.09 5.48 -5.56
C ILE A 39 -1.63 5.45 -6.99
N PRO A 40 -1.78 6.61 -7.65
CA PRO A 40 -2.22 6.66 -9.04
C PRO A 40 -1.37 5.77 -9.95
N ASN A 41 -2.03 5.04 -10.86
CA ASN A 41 -1.41 4.06 -11.77
C ASN A 41 -0.74 2.85 -11.07
N MET A 42 -1.03 2.60 -9.80
CA MET A 42 -0.58 1.42 -9.07
C MET A 42 -1.73 0.63 -8.43
N THR A 43 -2.91 0.72 -9.05
CA THR A 43 -4.11 -0.03 -8.71
C THR A 43 -4.69 -0.67 -9.97
N PRO A 44 -5.61 -1.65 -9.86
CA PRO A 44 -6.26 -2.24 -11.02
C PRO A 44 -7.10 -1.22 -11.78
N ALA A 45 -7.17 -1.39 -13.10
CA ALA A 45 -8.00 -0.52 -13.94
C ALA A 45 -9.47 -0.62 -13.53
N GLY A 46 -10.14 0.54 -13.39
CA GLY A 46 -11.54 0.61 -12.98
C GLY A 46 -11.77 0.43 -11.46
N SER A 47 -10.71 0.32 -10.66
CA SER A 47 -10.85 0.38 -9.21
C SER A 47 -11.08 1.82 -8.72
N ASP A 48 -11.93 1.98 -7.71
CA ASP A 48 -12.23 3.30 -7.11
C ASP A 48 -11.03 3.88 -6.31
N GLY A 49 -10.11 3.01 -5.90
CA GLY A 49 -9.02 3.36 -4.97
C GLY A 49 -9.54 3.86 -3.62
N TRP A 50 -8.68 4.52 -2.85
CA TRP A 50 -9.09 5.19 -1.62
C TRP A 50 -8.12 6.30 -1.20
N LYS A 51 -8.61 7.19 -0.33
CA LYS A 51 -7.80 8.14 0.42
C LYS A 51 -8.39 8.36 1.81
N GLY A 52 -7.79 7.72 2.80
CA GLY A 52 -8.14 7.88 4.20
C GLY A 52 -7.66 9.22 4.77
N LEU A 53 -8.40 9.72 5.76
CA LEU A 53 -8.04 10.92 6.50
C LEU A 53 -6.90 10.64 7.48
N MET A 54 -6.19 11.71 7.86
CA MET A 54 -5.11 11.65 8.84
C MET A 54 -5.65 11.28 10.22
N ASN A 55 -4.99 10.36 10.91
CA ASN A 55 -5.36 9.92 12.27
C ASN A 55 -6.76 9.31 12.40
N GLU A 56 -7.36 8.83 11.31
CA GLU A 56 -8.64 8.15 11.34
C GLU A 56 -8.54 6.68 10.95
N ASN A 57 -9.22 5.84 11.72
CA ASN A 57 -9.49 4.47 11.28
C ASN A 57 -10.53 4.50 10.17
N PHE A 58 -10.35 3.68 9.15
CA PHE A 58 -11.34 3.52 8.09
C PHE A 58 -11.25 2.13 7.44
N SER A 59 -12.28 1.79 6.68
CA SER A 59 -12.39 0.49 6.01
C SER A 59 -12.61 0.69 4.52
N VAL A 60 -12.05 -0.19 3.71
CA VAL A 60 -12.22 -0.20 2.25
C VAL A 60 -12.67 -1.58 1.82
N LYS A 61 -13.77 -1.65 1.08
CA LYS A 61 -14.21 -2.88 0.43
C LYS A 61 -13.48 -3.03 -0.90
N LEU A 62 -12.89 -4.20 -1.14
CA LEU A 62 -12.01 -4.45 -2.28
C LEU A 62 -12.72 -5.35 -3.29
N GLU A 63 -13.32 -4.76 -4.32
CA GLU A 63 -14.13 -5.49 -5.31
C GLU A 63 -13.34 -5.88 -6.58
N THR A 64 -12.40 -5.03 -7.01
CA THR A 64 -11.66 -5.25 -8.27
C THR A 64 -10.44 -6.13 -8.01
N GLU A 65 -10.30 -7.16 -8.83
CA GLU A 65 -9.13 -8.04 -8.80
C GLU A 65 -7.84 -7.32 -9.23
N GLY A 66 -6.72 -7.65 -8.59
CA GLY A 66 -5.40 -7.14 -8.90
C GLY A 66 -4.61 -6.63 -7.68
N VAL A 67 -3.48 -6.00 -7.98
CA VAL A 67 -2.53 -5.46 -7.02
C VAL A 67 -2.80 -3.97 -6.82
N TYR A 68 -2.94 -3.57 -5.56
CA TYR A 68 -3.04 -2.20 -5.11
C TYR A 68 -1.81 -1.85 -4.28
N VAL A 69 -1.04 -0.88 -4.74
CA VAL A 69 0.00 -0.24 -3.94
C VAL A 69 -0.55 1.04 -3.33
N TYR A 70 -0.36 1.20 -2.04
CA TYR A 70 -0.83 2.35 -1.28
C TYR A 70 0.30 2.92 -0.42
N GLN A 71 0.15 4.18 -0.02
CA GLN A 71 1.12 4.94 0.75
C GLN A 71 0.48 5.58 1.97
N CYS A 72 1.31 5.93 2.94
CA CYS A 72 1.03 7.02 3.86
C CYS A 72 1.60 8.32 3.29
N ASP A 73 0.75 9.32 3.07
CA ASP A 73 1.10 10.58 2.42
C ASP A 73 2.29 11.31 3.07
N PRO A 74 2.31 11.58 4.40
CA PRO A 74 3.43 12.29 5.03
C PRO A 74 4.73 11.46 5.06
N HIS A 75 4.64 10.14 4.93
CA HIS A 75 5.76 9.22 5.13
C HIS A 75 6.23 8.54 3.83
N LEU A 76 5.80 9.03 2.67
CA LEU A 76 6.20 8.48 1.37
C LEU A 76 7.72 8.51 1.17
N MET A 77 8.39 9.60 1.55
CA MET A 77 9.86 9.69 1.43
C MET A 77 10.59 8.65 2.27
N MET A 78 9.95 8.09 3.29
CA MET A 78 10.48 7.02 4.14
C MET A 78 10.07 5.63 3.65
N ALA A 79 9.45 5.55 2.47
CA ALA A 79 8.85 4.37 1.87
C ALA A 79 7.79 3.71 2.77
N MET A 80 6.93 4.49 3.44
CA MET A 80 5.76 3.92 4.10
C MET A 80 4.69 3.56 3.07
N VAL A 81 4.87 2.40 2.47
CA VAL A 81 4.01 1.80 1.45
C VAL A 81 3.50 0.45 1.92
N GLY A 82 2.38 0.01 1.37
CA GLY A 82 1.87 -1.34 1.53
C GLY A 82 1.28 -1.85 0.23
N ILE A 83 1.04 -3.16 0.19
CA ILE A 83 0.47 -3.85 -0.96
C ILE A 83 -0.68 -4.73 -0.52
N VAL A 84 -1.81 -4.62 -1.20
CA VAL A 84 -2.86 -5.63 -1.15
C VAL A 84 -3.04 -6.25 -2.53
N GLN A 85 -2.97 -7.58 -2.60
CA GLN A 85 -3.40 -8.35 -3.76
C GLN A 85 -4.81 -8.87 -3.48
N VAL A 86 -5.75 -8.49 -4.34
CA VAL A 86 -7.14 -8.94 -4.33
C VAL A 86 -7.28 -9.97 -5.43
N GLY A 87 -7.59 -11.23 -5.11
CA GLY A 87 -7.66 -12.30 -6.13
C GLY A 87 -6.33 -12.47 -6.87
N ASP A 88 -6.37 -12.58 -8.20
CA ASP A 88 -5.17 -12.68 -9.04
C ASP A 88 -4.48 -11.33 -9.26
N ALA A 89 -3.15 -11.35 -9.44
CA ALA A 89 -2.32 -10.17 -9.60
C ALA A 89 -2.32 -9.63 -11.05
N VAL A 90 -3.49 -9.35 -11.61
CA VAL A 90 -3.70 -9.09 -13.06
C VAL A 90 -2.95 -7.89 -13.64
N ASN A 91 -2.52 -6.93 -12.81
CA ASN A 91 -1.81 -5.71 -13.19
C ASN A 91 -0.37 -5.67 -12.64
N LEU A 92 0.21 -6.81 -12.24
CA LEU A 92 1.53 -6.85 -11.58
C LEU A 92 2.66 -6.30 -12.44
N GLU A 93 2.64 -6.54 -13.75
CA GLU A 93 3.68 -6.04 -14.67
C GLU A 93 3.69 -4.50 -14.73
N ASP A 94 2.51 -3.88 -14.83
CA ASP A 94 2.36 -2.43 -14.81
C ASP A 94 2.78 -1.84 -13.47
N VAL A 95 2.39 -2.49 -12.36
CA VAL A 95 2.81 -2.08 -11.02
C VAL A 95 4.34 -2.11 -10.88
N LYS A 96 5.00 -3.19 -11.33
CA LYS A 96 6.47 -3.30 -11.31
C LYS A 96 7.11 -2.19 -12.14
N LYS A 97 6.62 -1.93 -13.35
CA LYS A 97 7.12 -0.85 -14.20
C LYS A 97 6.96 0.54 -13.55
N ASN A 98 5.81 0.80 -12.93
CA ASN A 98 5.52 2.08 -12.30
C ASN A 98 6.27 2.27 -10.96
N SER A 99 6.61 1.17 -10.28
CA SER A 99 7.38 1.19 -9.03
C SER A 99 8.73 1.89 -9.18
N GLU A 100 9.39 1.77 -10.34
CA GLU A 100 10.67 2.44 -10.63
C GLU A 100 10.57 3.97 -10.55
N ASN A 101 9.41 4.54 -10.88
CA ASN A 101 9.19 5.97 -10.74
C ASN A 101 8.81 6.36 -9.32
N LEU A 102 8.03 5.54 -8.62
CA LEU A 102 7.64 5.80 -7.24
C LEU A 102 8.86 5.81 -6.31
N LYS A 103 9.76 4.82 -6.46
CA LYS A 103 10.97 4.66 -5.64
C LYS A 103 11.91 5.87 -5.70
N LYS A 104 11.85 6.69 -6.74
CA LYS A 104 12.64 7.95 -6.83
C LYS A 104 12.28 8.97 -5.75
N ASN A 105 11.11 8.84 -5.12
CA ASN A 105 10.70 9.67 -3.99
C ASN A 105 11.27 9.17 -2.65
N PHE A 106 11.81 7.95 -2.61
CA PHE A 106 12.28 7.34 -1.37
C PHE A 106 13.70 7.82 -1.04
N VAL A 107 13.87 8.32 0.17
CA VAL A 107 15.16 8.72 0.75
C VAL A 107 15.65 7.65 1.74
N MET A 108 14.75 6.82 2.24
CA MET A 108 15.03 5.69 3.12
C MET A 108 14.30 4.45 2.63
N ASN A 109 14.82 3.28 2.97
CA ASN A 109 14.20 1.99 2.66
C ASN A 109 13.90 1.83 1.15
N THR A 110 14.85 2.23 0.30
CA THR A 110 14.68 2.32 -1.17
C THR A 110 14.22 1.02 -1.82
N ASP A 111 14.62 -0.11 -1.23
CA ASP A 111 14.36 -1.46 -1.77
C ASP A 111 13.09 -2.09 -1.18
N ARG A 112 12.41 -1.39 -0.26
CA ARG A 112 11.26 -1.94 0.49
C ARG A 112 10.10 -2.33 -0.43
N LEU A 113 9.79 -1.49 -1.41
CA LEU A 113 8.71 -1.79 -2.35
C LEU A 113 9.04 -3.02 -3.21
N ASP A 114 10.29 -3.18 -3.63
CA ASP A 114 10.72 -4.36 -4.40
C ASP A 114 10.62 -5.64 -3.57
N SER A 115 11.05 -5.55 -2.30
CA SER A 115 10.90 -6.64 -1.33
C SER A 115 9.43 -7.05 -1.16
N TYR A 116 8.52 -6.09 -1.09
CA TYR A 116 7.07 -6.36 -0.99
C TYR A 116 6.51 -6.97 -2.27
N LEU A 117 6.87 -6.43 -3.44
CA LEU A 117 6.44 -6.97 -4.73
C LEU A 117 6.95 -8.39 -4.99
N SER A 118 8.09 -8.77 -4.40
CA SER A 118 8.63 -10.14 -4.52
C SER A 118 7.83 -11.22 -3.76
N GLN A 119 6.90 -10.81 -2.88
CA GLN A 119 6.06 -11.71 -2.08
C GLN A 119 4.72 -12.06 -2.77
N LEU A 120 4.42 -11.41 -3.89
CA LEU A 120 3.21 -11.63 -4.67
C LEU A 120 3.34 -12.85 -5.58
#